data_AF-A0A3Q2E9M9-F1
#
_entry.id   AF-A0A3Q2E9M9-F1
#
_cell.length_a   1.000
_cell.length_b   1.000
_cell.length_c   1.000
_cell.angle_alpha   90.00
_cell.angle_beta   90.00
_cell.angle_gamma   90.00
#
_symmetry.space_group_name_H-M   'P 1'
#
loop_
_entity.id
_entity.type
_entity.pdbx_description
1 polymer ?
#
loop_
_entity_poly.entity_id
_entity_poly.type
_entity_poly.pdbx_seq_one_letter_code
_entity_poly.pdbx_strand_id
1 'polypeptide(L)'
;MSKHEATNLKRIKEVENAFSPPGEKLSKPNRILVGEGILTKQNRKKREQKAFFLFNDILVYGSIIVNNRWYKNQKTIPLKDIKLEDMEDDEDFKHMWLICTPSKSFFLSAPTYKEKKAWMTHIELCQSSLLKGQVPNQNLNFAKSWIPDQADQKCMRCFITFTATNRRHHCRKCGFVVCNNCSKDRARINHIDPKKLLRVCKPCSKTCNEEETSRTRFYSVGSGGGAEELFSDDEQESAFSKFCQSDLRLFEEKSGLLFRTVTSY
;
A
#
# COMPACT_ATOMS: atom_id res chain seq x y z
N MET A 1 11.82 -30.71 3.61
CA MET A 1 10.86 -29.67 4.01
C MET A 1 10.76 -29.66 5.53
N SER A 2 11.16 -28.56 6.17
CA SER A 2 11.13 -28.43 7.63
C SER A 2 9.69 -28.33 8.17
N LYS A 3 9.45 -28.69 9.44
CA LYS A 3 8.14 -28.53 10.10
C LYS A 3 7.63 -27.08 10.05
N HIS A 4 8.55 -26.12 10.07
CA HIS A 4 8.25 -24.69 9.97
C HIS A 4 7.82 -24.29 8.55
N GLU A 5 8.50 -24.77 7.51
CA GLU A 5 8.09 -24.56 6.11
C GLU A 5 6.71 -25.15 5.82
N ALA A 6 6.45 -26.36 6.30
CA ALA A 6 5.16 -27.02 6.11
C ALA A 6 4.02 -26.24 6.78
N THR A 7 4.25 -25.76 8.01
CA THR A 7 3.31 -24.90 8.74
C THR A 7 3.08 -23.57 8.02
N ASN A 8 4.13 -22.91 7.53
CA ASN A 8 4.00 -21.68 6.76
C ASN A 8 3.19 -21.90 5.48
N LEU A 9 3.52 -22.94 4.70
CA LEU A 9 2.79 -23.25 3.46
C LEU A 9 1.30 -23.51 3.72
N LYS A 10 0.97 -24.21 4.81
CA LYS A 10 -0.42 -24.43 5.23
C LYS A 10 -1.14 -23.10 5.52
N ARG A 11 -0.53 -22.21 6.31
CA ARG A 11 -1.08 -20.89 6.63
C ARG A 11 -1.30 -20.02 5.38
N ILE A 12 -0.36 -20.04 4.43
CA ILE A 12 -0.52 -19.30 3.16
C ILE A 12 -1.71 -19.83 2.36
N LYS A 13 -1.85 -21.16 2.26
CA LYS A 13 -2.99 -21.79 1.58
C LYS A 13 -4.33 -21.47 2.25
N GLU A 14 -4.36 -21.38 3.58
CA GLU A 14 -5.56 -20.97 4.32
C GLU A 14 -5.98 -19.55 3.94
N VAL A 15 -5.03 -18.62 3.82
CA VAL A 15 -5.30 -17.25 3.35
C VAL A 15 -5.80 -17.26 1.90
N GLU A 16 -5.17 -18.02 0.99
CA GLU A 16 -5.61 -18.15 -0.41
C GLU A 16 -7.06 -18.65 -0.51
N ASN A 17 -7.39 -19.70 0.25
CA ASN A 17 -8.72 -20.32 0.25
C ASN A 17 -9.78 -19.43 0.89
N ALA A 18 -9.39 -18.46 1.71
CA ALA A 18 -10.32 -17.51 2.32
C ALA A 18 -10.80 -16.42 1.35
N PHE A 19 -10.16 -16.25 0.18
CA PHE A 19 -10.61 -15.30 -0.85
C PHE A 19 -11.58 -15.94 -1.85
N SER A 20 -12.73 -15.29 -2.09
CA SER A 20 -13.78 -15.73 -3.03
C SER A 20 -14.21 -14.59 -3.99
N PRO A 21 -14.30 -14.84 -5.32
CA PRO A 21 -13.83 -16.03 -6.06
C PRO A 21 -12.33 -16.30 -5.82
N PRO A 22 -11.77 -17.48 -6.19
CA PRO A 22 -10.42 -17.87 -5.80
C PRO A 22 -9.44 -16.73 -5.98
N GLY A 23 -8.77 -16.38 -4.88
CA GLY A 23 -7.81 -15.30 -4.85
C GLY A 23 -6.63 -15.51 -5.82
N GLU A 24 -5.86 -14.46 -6.05
CA GLU A 24 -4.55 -14.59 -6.70
C GLU A 24 -3.66 -15.49 -5.86
N LYS A 25 -2.92 -16.41 -6.52
CA LYS A 25 -1.99 -17.32 -5.85
C LYS A 25 -0.93 -16.53 -5.07
N LEU A 26 -0.90 -16.73 -3.76
CA LEU A 26 0.04 -16.15 -2.81
C LEU A 26 1.23 -17.08 -2.55
N SER A 27 1.09 -18.39 -2.74
CA SER A 27 2.16 -19.37 -2.58
C SER A 27 3.33 -19.10 -3.54
N LYS A 28 4.50 -18.79 -2.98
CA LYS A 28 5.78 -18.65 -3.68
C LYS A 28 6.95 -19.15 -2.80
N PRO A 29 8.07 -19.59 -3.39
CA PRO A 29 9.30 -19.88 -2.63
C PRO A 29 9.71 -18.68 -1.78
N ASN A 30 10.23 -18.92 -0.57
CA ASN A 30 10.72 -17.89 0.37
C ASN A 30 9.69 -16.86 0.85
N ARG A 31 8.41 -17.02 0.52
CA ARG A 31 7.35 -16.18 1.05
C ARG A 31 6.87 -16.69 2.40
N ILE A 32 6.81 -15.80 3.39
CA ILE A 32 6.43 -16.12 4.77
C ILE A 32 5.29 -15.22 5.20
N LEU A 33 4.25 -15.80 5.82
CA LEU A 33 3.18 -15.04 6.45
C LEU A 33 3.65 -14.53 7.83
N VAL A 34 3.92 -13.24 7.91
CA VAL A 34 4.45 -12.53 9.08
C VAL A 34 3.34 -12.16 10.05
N GLY A 35 2.20 -11.69 9.56
CA GLY A 35 1.09 -11.29 10.41
C GLY A 35 -0.24 -11.21 9.69
N GLU A 36 -1.33 -11.29 10.45
CA GLU A 36 -2.69 -11.12 9.97
C GLU A 36 -3.54 -10.37 11.00
N GLY A 37 -4.55 -9.65 10.53
CA GLY A 37 -5.40 -8.87 11.42
C GLY A 37 -6.49 -8.09 10.70
N ILE A 38 -7.45 -7.58 11.48
CA ILE A 38 -8.53 -6.75 10.97
C ILE A 38 -8.20 -5.30 11.29
N LEU A 39 -8.05 -4.49 10.24
CA LEU A 39 -7.79 -3.06 10.37
C LEU A 39 -8.94 -2.27 9.79
N THR A 40 -9.13 -1.07 10.32
CA THR A 40 -10.13 -0.15 9.80
C THR A 40 -9.50 0.71 8.72
N LYS A 41 -9.96 0.52 7.49
CA LYS A 41 -9.56 1.36 6.37
C LYS A 41 -10.47 2.58 6.30
N GLN A 42 -9.88 3.77 6.41
CA GLN A 42 -10.61 5.00 6.20
C GLN A 42 -10.80 5.22 4.68
N ASN A 43 -12.07 5.20 4.25
CA ASN A 43 -12.46 5.74 2.95
C ASN A 43 -13.01 7.16 3.14
N ARG A 44 -13.14 7.92 2.04
CA ARG A 44 -13.64 9.31 2.06
C ARG A 44 -14.94 9.53 2.82
N LYS A 45 -15.82 8.52 2.85
CA LYS A 45 -17.19 8.62 3.37
C LYS A 45 -17.51 7.61 4.46
N LYS A 46 -16.71 6.56 4.62
CA LYS A 46 -17.01 5.43 5.52
C LYS A 46 -15.72 4.83 6.06
N ARG A 47 -15.79 4.38 7.31
CA ARG A 47 -14.81 3.47 7.92
C ARG A 47 -15.22 2.04 7.57
N GLU A 48 -14.32 1.27 7.00
CA GLU A 48 -14.58 -0.11 6.60
C GLU A 48 -13.54 -1.04 7.19
N GLN A 49 -13.98 -2.08 7.89
CA GLN A 49 -13.09 -3.15 8.33
C GLN A 49 -12.65 -4.00 7.13
N LYS A 50 -11.36 -4.29 7.07
CA LYS A 50 -10.72 -5.13 6.06
C LYS A 50 -9.79 -6.11 6.76
N ALA A 51 -9.69 -7.33 6.23
CA ALA A 51 -8.67 -8.27 6.65
C ALA A 51 -7.36 -7.94 5.92
N PHE A 52 -6.27 -7.84 6.67
CA PHE A 52 -4.92 -7.59 6.18
C PHE A 52 -4.02 -8.79 6.52
N PHE A 53 -3.12 -9.11 5.60
CA PHE A 53 -2.15 -10.19 5.67
C PHE A 53 -0.79 -9.64 5.24
N LEU A 54 0.14 -9.57 6.18
CA LEU A 54 1.51 -9.15 5.94
C LEU A 54 2.36 -10.37 5.60
N PHE A 55 2.94 -10.37 4.42
CA PHE A 55 4.02 -11.26 4.05
C PHE A 55 5.34 -10.52 4.10
N ASN A 56 6.44 -11.26 4.06
CA ASN A 56 7.79 -10.68 4.05
C ASN A 56 8.08 -9.84 2.79
N ASP A 57 7.33 -9.99 1.70
CA ASP A 57 7.54 -9.27 0.43
C ASP A 57 6.32 -8.46 -0.08
N ILE A 58 5.12 -8.79 0.40
CA ILE A 58 3.85 -8.16 -0.01
C ILE A 58 2.92 -7.90 1.18
N LEU A 59 2.06 -6.90 1.05
CA LEU A 59 0.88 -6.69 1.88
C LEU A 59 -0.36 -7.06 1.08
N VAL A 60 -1.19 -7.96 1.61
CA VAL A 60 -2.45 -8.39 0.99
C VAL A 60 -3.62 -7.95 1.85
N TYR A 61 -4.71 -7.48 1.24
CA TYR A 61 -5.93 -7.17 1.98
C TYR A 61 -7.21 -7.41 1.19
N GLY A 62 -8.31 -7.59 1.93
CA GLY A 62 -9.61 -7.97 1.38
C GLY A 62 -10.80 -7.35 2.10
N SER A 63 -11.93 -7.26 1.39
CA SER A 63 -13.22 -6.89 1.99
C SER A 63 -13.86 -8.09 2.65
N ILE A 64 -14.22 -7.96 3.93
CA ILE A 64 -14.89 -9.02 4.69
C ILE A 64 -16.32 -9.19 4.16
N ILE A 65 -16.73 -10.43 3.91
CA ILE A 65 -18.08 -10.77 3.44
C ILE A 65 -18.92 -11.33 4.60
N VAL A 66 -18.45 -12.40 5.26
CA VAL A 66 -19.20 -13.12 6.30
C VAL A 66 -18.25 -13.62 7.40
N ASN A 67 -18.63 -13.39 8.67
CA ASN A 67 -18.04 -13.92 9.90
C ASN A 67 -16.50 -13.88 9.98
N ASN A 68 -15.86 -12.89 9.33
CA ASN A 68 -14.40 -12.77 9.24
C ASN A 68 -13.68 -14.01 8.66
N ARG A 69 -14.38 -14.90 7.96
CA ARG A 69 -13.82 -16.14 7.37
C ARG A 69 -13.67 -16.08 5.86
N TRP A 70 -14.42 -15.20 5.20
CA TRP A 70 -14.45 -15.09 3.74
C TRP A 70 -14.22 -13.65 3.30
N TYR A 71 -13.34 -13.47 2.31
CA TYR A 71 -12.90 -12.17 1.81
C TYR A 71 -13.11 -12.06 0.30
N LYS A 72 -13.44 -10.86 -0.19
CA LYS A 72 -13.49 -10.52 -1.62
C LYS A 72 -12.61 -9.33 -1.94
N ASN A 73 -12.43 -9.05 -3.22
CA ASN A 73 -11.66 -7.90 -3.71
C ASN A 73 -10.23 -7.91 -3.17
N GLN A 74 -9.53 -9.03 -3.34
CA GLN A 74 -8.13 -9.14 -2.98
C GLN A 74 -7.31 -8.02 -3.62
N LYS A 75 -6.44 -7.42 -2.82
CA LYS A 75 -5.46 -6.43 -3.25
C LYS A 75 -4.09 -6.83 -2.74
N THR A 76 -3.14 -6.87 -3.64
CA THR A 76 -1.74 -7.21 -3.37
C THR A 76 -0.89 -5.96 -3.62
N ILE A 77 -0.09 -5.56 -2.63
CA ILE A 77 0.82 -4.41 -2.71
C ILE A 77 2.23 -4.89 -2.38
N PRO A 78 3.22 -4.74 -3.27
CA PRO A 78 4.62 -5.02 -2.93
C PRO A 78 5.11 -4.12 -1.80
N LEU A 79 5.80 -4.68 -0.80
CA LEU A 79 6.29 -3.88 0.32
C LEU A 79 7.28 -2.80 -0.12
N LYS A 80 8.07 -3.05 -1.17
CA LYS A 80 8.96 -2.04 -1.76
C LYS A 80 8.24 -0.79 -2.27
N ASP A 81 6.93 -0.90 -2.56
CA ASP A 81 6.11 0.19 -3.07
C ASP A 81 5.33 0.89 -1.95
N ILE A 82 5.57 0.54 -0.69
CA ILE A 82 4.90 1.15 0.47
C ILE A 82 5.81 2.19 1.11
N LYS A 83 5.25 3.35 1.42
CA LYS A 83 5.82 4.29 2.39
C LYS A 83 4.83 4.46 3.55
N LEU A 84 5.33 4.40 4.77
CA LEU A 84 4.51 4.63 5.97
C LEU A 84 4.68 6.08 6.44
N GLU A 85 3.58 6.69 6.86
CA GLU A 85 3.59 7.97 7.56
C GLU A 85 2.75 7.81 8.84
N ASP A 86 3.40 7.99 9.99
CA ASP A 86 2.73 7.93 11.30
C ASP A 86 1.85 9.16 11.47
N MET A 87 0.64 8.98 12.00
CA MET A 87 -0.30 10.06 12.30
C MET A 87 -0.44 10.21 13.81
N GLU A 88 -0.48 11.46 14.27
CA GLU A 88 -0.82 11.79 15.64
C GLU A 88 -2.28 11.46 15.94
N ASP A 89 -2.54 11.11 17.20
CA ASP A 89 -3.88 10.80 17.65
C ASP A 89 -4.66 12.10 17.91
N ASP A 90 -5.91 12.14 17.48
CA ASP A 90 -6.88 13.23 17.71
C ASP A 90 -8.15 12.64 18.34
N GLU A 91 -9.12 13.48 18.72
CA GLU A 91 -10.40 13.07 19.33
C GLU A 91 -11.12 12.01 18.49
N ASP A 92 -11.13 12.19 17.16
CA ASP A 92 -11.82 11.32 16.21
C ASP A 92 -10.93 10.25 15.57
N PHE A 93 -9.60 10.41 15.65
CA PHE A 93 -8.62 9.63 14.87
C PHE A 93 -7.54 9.07 15.78
N LYS A 94 -7.77 7.87 16.32
CA LYS A 94 -6.80 7.17 17.17
C LYS A 94 -6.13 6.03 16.43
N HIS A 95 -4.86 5.82 16.76
CA HIS A 95 -4.04 4.71 16.26
C HIS A 95 -4.03 4.63 14.73
N MET A 96 -3.95 5.79 14.06
CA MET A 96 -3.98 5.88 12.61
C MET A 96 -2.57 6.01 12.01
N TRP A 97 -2.38 5.49 10.80
CA TRP A 97 -1.21 5.76 9.96
C TRP A 97 -1.61 5.79 8.50
N LEU A 98 -0.81 6.45 7.67
CA LEU A 98 -1.02 6.51 6.23
C LEU A 98 -0.10 5.49 5.53
N ILE A 99 -0.72 4.63 4.71
CA ILE A 99 0.00 3.83 3.72
C ILE A 99 0.00 4.59 2.40
N CYS A 100 1.19 4.97 1.96
CA CYS A 100 1.44 5.57 0.66
C CYS A 100 1.85 4.49 -0.35
N THR A 101 1.16 4.44 -1.50
CA THR A 101 1.52 3.55 -2.62
C THR A 101 1.46 4.29 -3.95
N PRO A 102 2.11 3.78 -5.02
CA PRO A 102 2.06 4.42 -6.33
C PRO A 102 0.64 4.60 -6.86
N SER A 103 -0.22 3.60 -6.67
CA SER A 103 -1.56 3.63 -7.26
C SER A 103 -2.63 4.21 -6.33
N LYS A 104 -2.52 3.97 -5.02
CA LYS A 104 -3.55 4.37 -4.06
C LYS A 104 -3.03 4.46 -2.62
N SER A 105 -3.04 5.66 -2.08
CA SER A 105 -2.70 5.91 -0.68
C SER A 105 -3.96 5.98 0.19
N PHE A 106 -3.89 5.48 1.42
CA PHE A 106 -5.04 5.38 2.31
C PHE A 106 -4.64 5.28 3.78
N PHE A 107 -5.48 5.83 4.65
CA PHE A 107 -5.31 5.70 6.10
C PHE A 107 -5.84 4.37 6.61
N LEU A 108 -5.11 3.81 7.57
CA LEU A 108 -5.50 2.66 8.37
C LEU A 108 -5.51 3.04 9.83
N SER A 109 -6.45 2.49 10.60
CA SER A 109 -6.38 2.49 12.05
C SER A 109 -6.46 1.07 12.61
N ALA A 110 -5.70 0.85 13.67
CA ALA A 110 -5.71 -0.38 14.45
C ALA A 110 -6.62 -0.23 15.68
N PRO A 111 -7.14 -1.34 16.24
CA PRO A 111 -7.89 -1.32 17.49
C PRO A 111 -7.12 -0.70 18.66
N THR A 112 -5.80 -0.93 18.72
CA THR A 112 -4.93 -0.42 19.79
C THR A 112 -3.66 0.23 19.24
N TYR A 113 -3.07 1.16 19.99
CA TYR A 113 -1.76 1.76 19.68
C TYR A 113 -0.67 0.71 19.48
N LYS A 114 -0.71 -0.33 20.30
CA LYS A 114 0.26 -1.43 20.29
C LYS A 114 0.18 -2.25 18.99
N GLU A 115 -1.04 -2.51 18.51
CA GLU A 115 -1.24 -3.12 17.19
C GLU A 115 -0.78 -2.21 16.07
N LYS A 116 -1.09 -0.91 16.11
CA LYS A 116 -0.58 0.08 15.13
C LYS A 116 0.95 0.00 15.04
N LYS A 117 1.64 0.09 16.19
CA LYS A 117 3.11 0.04 16.22
C LYS A 117 3.64 -1.29 15.71
N ALA A 118 3.05 -2.42 16.10
CA ALA A 118 3.48 -3.72 15.60
C ALA A 118 3.34 -3.85 14.08
N TRP A 119 2.22 -3.39 13.50
CA TRP A 119 2.04 -3.38 12.04
C TRP A 119 3.08 -2.53 11.33
N MET A 120 3.32 -1.30 11.80
CA MET A 120 4.30 -0.39 11.20
C MET A 120 5.71 -0.98 11.27
N THR A 121 6.13 -1.42 12.45
CA THR A 121 7.46 -2.01 12.68
C THR A 121 7.67 -3.27 11.85
N HIS A 122 6.70 -4.18 11.77
CA HIS A 122 6.87 -5.39 10.96
C HIS A 122 6.97 -5.08 9.46
N ILE A 123 6.24 -4.09 8.96
CA ILE A 123 6.38 -3.65 7.56
C ILE A 123 7.79 -3.09 7.31
N GLU A 124 8.30 -2.23 8.20
CA GLU A 124 9.65 -1.64 8.08
C GLU A 124 10.76 -2.69 8.17
N LEU A 125 10.63 -3.68 9.06
CA LEU A 125 11.56 -4.79 9.18
C LEU A 125 11.58 -5.66 7.92
N CYS A 126 10.41 -5.95 7.36
CA CYS A 126 10.30 -6.69 6.10
C CYS A 126 10.93 -5.88 4.95
N GLN A 127 10.61 -4.59 4.82
CA GLN A 127 11.22 -3.71 3.82
C GLN A 127 12.74 -3.66 3.93
N SER A 128 13.26 -3.48 5.15
CA SER A 128 14.70 -3.45 5.42
C SER A 128 15.35 -4.75 4.98
N SER A 129 14.70 -5.89 5.23
CA SER A 129 15.21 -7.20 4.84
C SER A 129 15.14 -7.46 3.33
N LEU A 130 14.10 -6.97 2.64
CA LEU A 130 13.96 -7.06 1.18
C LEU A 130 14.98 -6.20 0.44
N LEU A 131 15.32 -5.03 0.99
CA LEU A 131 16.20 -4.05 0.35
C LEU A 131 17.67 -4.23 0.75
N LYS A 132 18.01 -5.20 1.62
CA LYS A 132 19.41 -5.56 1.90
C LYS A 132 20.11 -5.93 0.59
N GLY A 133 21.01 -5.07 0.13
CA GLY A 133 21.75 -5.23 -1.13
C GLY A 133 21.17 -4.48 -2.34
N GLN A 134 20.05 -3.77 -2.21
CA GLN A 134 19.46 -2.97 -3.29
C GLN A 134 19.43 -1.48 -2.92
N VAL A 135 19.78 -0.61 -3.86
CA VAL A 135 19.60 0.84 -3.70
C VAL A 135 18.08 1.11 -3.64
N PRO A 136 17.56 1.81 -2.61
CA PRO A 136 16.15 2.18 -2.56
C PRO A 136 15.77 2.92 -3.84
N ASN A 137 14.71 2.51 -4.52
CA ASN A 137 14.26 3.19 -5.73
C ASN A 137 13.72 4.58 -5.34
N GLN A 138 14.58 5.61 -5.41
CA GLN A 138 14.27 6.98 -5.01
C GLN A 138 13.26 7.68 -5.94
N ASN A 139 12.80 7.02 -7.01
CA ASN A 139 11.87 7.57 -8.00
C ASN A 139 10.44 7.01 -7.89
N LEU A 140 10.00 6.56 -6.72
CA LEU A 140 8.62 6.15 -6.51
C LEU A 140 7.69 7.37 -6.39
N ASN A 141 6.88 7.60 -7.42
CA ASN A 141 5.79 8.56 -7.37
C ASN A 141 4.60 7.94 -6.64
N PHE A 142 4.28 8.45 -5.45
CA PHE A 142 3.14 7.99 -4.66
C PHE A 142 1.85 8.74 -5.02
N ALA A 143 0.73 8.02 -5.10
CA ALA A 143 -0.58 8.65 -5.18
C ALA A 143 -0.81 9.51 -3.95
N LYS A 144 -1.29 10.74 -4.11
CA LYS A 144 -1.65 11.57 -2.94
C LYS A 144 -2.89 11.01 -2.24
N SER A 145 -2.84 10.89 -0.91
CA SER A 145 -4.01 10.53 -0.12
C SER A 145 -5.11 11.58 -0.33
N TRP A 146 -6.35 11.10 -0.41
CA TRP A 146 -7.48 11.98 -0.65
C TRP A 146 -7.81 12.72 0.65
N ILE A 147 -7.74 14.05 0.62
CA ILE A 147 -8.19 14.90 1.72
C ILE A 147 -9.67 14.57 1.99
N PRO A 148 -10.04 14.21 3.24
CA PRO A 148 -11.42 13.89 3.61
C PRO A 148 -12.37 15.02 3.22
N ASP A 149 -13.59 14.67 2.76
CA ASP A 149 -14.58 15.66 2.30
C ASP A 149 -14.98 16.67 3.42
N GLN A 150 -14.76 16.29 4.68
CA GLN A 150 -15.01 17.09 5.88
C GLN A 150 -13.96 18.19 6.10
N ALA A 151 -12.75 18.03 5.57
CA ALA A 151 -11.63 18.94 5.84
C ALA A 151 -11.72 20.26 5.06
N ASP A 152 -12.56 20.36 4.02
CA ASP A 152 -12.77 21.64 3.33
C ASP A 152 -14.17 21.78 2.70
N GLN A 153 -14.85 22.87 3.05
CA GLN A 153 -16.14 23.27 2.46
C GLN A 153 -15.96 24.10 1.18
N LYS A 154 -14.72 24.42 0.79
CA LYS A 154 -14.40 25.29 -0.35
C LYS A 154 -13.46 24.59 -1.34
N CYS A 155 -13.51 25.04 -2.59
CA CYS A 155 -12.59 24.59 -3.62
C CYS A 155 -11.17 25.09 -3.32
N MET A 156 -10.18 24.21 -3.20
CA MET A 156 -8.77 24.57 -2.94
C MET A 156 -8.04 25.17 -4.16
N ARG A 157 -8.78 25.66 -5.16
CA ARG A 157 -8.24 26.34 -6.35
C ARG A 157 -8.86 27.72 -6.57
N CYS A 158 -10.16 27.86 -6.33
CA CYS A 158 -10.86 29.14 -6.49
C CYS A 158 -11.57 29.61 -5.21
N PHE A 159 -11.45 28.86 -4.12
CA PHE A 159 -12.01 29.14 -2.79
C PHE A 159 -13.54 29.32 -2.73
N ILE A 160 -14.26 28.99 -3.81
CA ILE A 160 -15.72 28.98 -3.85
C ILE A 160 -16.25 27.82 -3.01
N THR A 161 -17.23 28.12 -2.16
CA THR A 161 -17.94 27.14 -1.32
C THR A 161 -18.69 26.11 -2.17
N PHE A 162 -18.61 24.85 -1.76
CA PHE A 162 -19.36 23.77 -2.38
C PHE A 162 -20.84 23.87 -2.01
N THR A 163 -21.72 23.52 -2.95
CA THR A 163 -23.17 23.51 -2.80
C THR A 163 -23.74 22.21 -3.36
N ALA A 164 -25.06 22.00 -3.28
CA ALA A 164 -25.70 20.81 -3.86
C ALA A 164 -25.41 20.65 -5.37
N THR A 165 -25.28 21.78 -6.08
CA THR A 165 -24.96 21.86 -7.51
C THR A 165 -23.46 22.01 -7.77
N ASN A 166 -22.74 22.78 -6.95
CA ASN A 166 -21.28 22.88 -7.00
C ASN A 166 -20.64 21.75 -6.16
N ARG A 167 -20.56 20.55 -6.76
CA ARG A 167 -20.10 19.34 -6.07
C ARG A 167 -18.58 19.26 -5.92
N ARG A 168 -18.14 18.53 -4.89
CA ARG A 168 -16.72 18.22 -4.64
C ARG A 168 -16.16 17.23 -5.66
N HIS A 169 -14.98 17.54 -6.17
CA HIS A 169 -14.15 16.62 -6.93
C HIS A 169 -12.72 16.65 -6.38
N HIS A 170 -11.87 15.71 -6.79
CA HIS A 170 -10.45 15.77 -6.42
C HIS A 170 -9.56 15.69 -7.63
N CYS A 171 -8.45 16.41 -7.60
CA CYS A 171 -7.39 16.21 -8.56
C CYS A 171 -6.61 14.93 -8.24
N ARG A 172 -6.42 14.05 -9.22
CA ARG A 172 -5.68 12.79 -9.01
C ARG A 172 -4.16 12.98 -8.92
N LYS A 173 -3.62 14.09 -9.44
CA LYS A 173 -2.19 14.44 -9.34
C LYS A 173 -1.82 15.04 -7.97
N CYS A 174 -2.57 16.03 -7.49
CA CYS A 174 -2.24 16.72 -6.22
C CYS A 174 -3.13 16.37 -5.02
N GLY A 175 -4.23 15.63 -5.20
CA GLY A 175 -5.12 15.23 -4.09
C GLY A 175 -6.12 16.29 -3.62
N PHE A 176 -5.97 17.56 -4.00
CA PHE A 176 -6.84 18.67 -3.56
C PHE A 176 -8.31 18.51 -3.94
N VAL A 177 -9.19 19.01 -3.05
CA VAL A 177 -10.63 19.13 -3.27
C VAL A 177 -10.91 20.34 -4.17
N VAL A 178 -11.57 20.13 -5.31
CA VAL A 178 -11.75 21.12 -6.37
C VAL A 178 -13.17 21.05 -6.96
N CYS A 179 -13.68 22.17 -7.46
CA CYS A 179 -14.94 22.22 -8.20
C CYS A 179 -14.79 21.73 -9.64
N ASN A 180 -15.92 21.53 -10.34
CA ASN A 180 -15.90 21.07 -11.72
C ASN A 180 -15.18 22.08 -12.64
N ASN A 181 -15.41 23.38 -12.42
CA ASN A 181 -14.78 24.45 -13.22
C ASN A 181 -13.26 24.49 -13.09
N CYS A 182 -12.71 24.13 -11.93
CA CYS A 182 -11.27 24.07 -11.70
C CYS A 182 -10.63 22.75 -12.18
N SER A 183 -11.43 21.77 -12.64
CA SER A 183 -10.96 20.41 -12.93
C SER A 183 -11.63 19.76 -14.15
N LYS A 184 -11.87 20.55 -15.21
CA LYS A 184 -12.46 20.04 -16.46
C LYS A 184 -11.51 19.07 -17.17
N ASP A 185 -10.21 19.27 -17.05
CA ASP A 185 -9.19 18.52 -17.77
C ASP A 185 -8.98 17.10 -17.23
N ARG A 186 -8.39 16.27 -18.10
CA ARG A 186 -7.99 14.89 -17.81
C ARG A 186 -6.56 14.70 -18.30
N ALA A 187 -5.71 14.07 -17.50
CA ALA A 187 -4.34 13.76 -17.87
C ALA A 187 -4.00 12.31 -17.53
N ARG A 188 -3.06 11.72 -18.27
CA ARG A 188 -2.53 10.40 -17.94
C ARG A 188 -1.58 10.51 -16.75
N ILE A 189 -1.78 9.68 -15.74
CA ILE A 189 -0.89 9.60 -14.57
C ILE A 189 -0.41 8.16 -14.48
N ASN A 190 0.74 7.90 -15.11
CA ASN A 190 1.22 6.54 -15.39
C ASN A 190 1.34 5.65 -14.15
N HIS A 191 1.77 6.21 -13.01
CA HIS A 191 1.91 5.45 -11.76
C HIS A 191 0.57 5.15 -11.06
N ILE A 192 -0.52 5.85 -11.42
CA ILE A 192 -1.85 5.65 -10.82
C ILE A 192 -2.70 4.71 -11.68
N ASP A 193 -2.89 5.04 -12.95
CA ASP A 193 -3.59 4.20 -13.92
C ASP A 193 -3.00 4.48 -15.31
N PRO A 194 -2.13 3.58 -15.82
CA PRO A 194 -1.47 3.79 -17.09
C PRO A 194 -2.41 3.65 -18.29
N LYS A 195 -3.67 3.24 -18.10
CA LYS A 195 -4.64 3.04 -19.20
C LYS A 195 -5.65 4.18 -19.30
N LYS A 196 -5.93 4.91 -18.21
CA LYS A 196 -7.01 5.90 -18.14
C LYS A 196 -6.51 7.34 -17.99
N LEU A 197 -7.25 8.27 -18.59
CA LEU A 197 -7.10 9.70 -18.29
C LEU A 197 -7.86 10.04 -17.01
N LEU A 198 -7.15 10.65 -16.06
CA LEU A 198 -7.66 10.94 -14.72
C LEU A 198 -7.94 12.43 -14.54
N ARG A 199 -8.96 12.76 -13.74
CA ARG A 199 -9.32 14.15 -13.43
C ARG A 199 -8.16 14.90 -12.79
N VAL A 200 -7.74 15.99 -13.42
CA VAL A 200 -6.73 16.90 -12.90
C VAL A 200 -7.30 18.31 -12.78
N CYS A 201 -6.76 19.08 -11.85
CA CYS A 201 -7.07 20.51 -11.80
C CYS A 201 -6.26 21.26 -12.86
N LYS A 202 -6.71 22.46 -13.26
CA LYS A 202 -6.06 23.26 -14.31
C LYS A 202 -4.52 23.39 -14.12
N PRO A 203 -3.99 23.69 -12.91
CA PRO A 203 -2.53 23.75 -12.71
C PRO A 203 -1.82 22.41 -12.97
N CYS A 204 -2.43 21.31 -12.53
CA CYS A 204 -1.88 19.97 -12.77
C CYS A 204 -1.97 19.54 -14.23
N SER A 205 -2.96 20.02 -14.99
CA SER A 205 -3.06 19.73 -16.42
C SER A 205 -1.89 20.36 -17.19
N LYS A 206 -1.52 21.60 -16.87
CA LYS A 206 -0.41 22.31 -17.52
C LYS A 206 0.92 21.57 -17.30
N THR A 207 1.22 21.25 -16.05
CA THR A 207 2.46 20.52 -15.70
C THR A 207 2.52 19.12 -16.31
N CYS A 208 1.40 18.39 -16.43
CA CYS A 208 1.39 17.10 -17.11
C CYS A 208 1.73 17.22 -18.60
N ASN A 209 1.22 18.25 -19.29
CA ASN A 209 1.50 18.46 -20.71
C ASN A 209 2.97 18.84 -20.96
N GLU A 210 3.58 19.59 -20.03
CA GLU A 210 5.01 19.93 -20.06
C GLU A 210 5.90 18.70 -19.88
N GLU A 211 5.55 17.78 -18.96
CA GLU A 211 6.24 16.49 -18.76
C GLU A 211 6.14 15.56 -19.98
N GLU A 212 5.04 15.63 -20.75
CA GLU A 212 4.84 14.85 -21.98
C GLU A 212 5.66 15.44 -23.14
N THR A 213 5.69 16.77 -23.26
CA THR A 213 6.43 17.48 -24.31
C THR A 213 7.95 17.33 -24.16
N SER A 214 8.44 17.35 -22.91
CA SER A 214 9.86 17.16 -22.59
C SER A 214 10.34 15.73 -22.82
N ARG A 215 9.50 14.71 -22.57
CA ARG A 215 9.81 13.31 -22.92
C ARG A 215 9.91 13.10 -24.43
N THR A 216 9.01 13.69 -25.22
CA THR A 216 9.03 13.54 -26.69
C THR A 216 10.27 14.16 -27.33
N ARG A 217 10.80 15.25 -26.74
CA ARG A 217 12.06 15.88 -27.19
C ARG A 217 13.32 15.05 -26.88
N PHE A 218 13.30 14.25 -25.81
CA PHE A 218 14.43 13.38 -25.46
C PHE A 218 14.53 12.15 -26.38
N TYR A 219 13.40 11.58 -26.80
CA TYR A 219 13.39 10.45 -27.76
C TYR A 219 13.76 10.84 -29.19
N SER A 220 13.76 12.14 -29.53
CA SER A 220 14.14 12.61 -30.87
C SER A 220 15.65 12.85 -31.04
N VAL A 221 16.48 12.62 -30.01
CA VAL A 221 17.92 12.95 -30.02
C VAL A 221 18.86 11.76 -29.75
N GLY A 222 18.39 10.52 -29.61
CA GLY A 222 19.28 9.38 -29.29
C GLY A 222 18.94 8.04 -29.95
N SER A 223 19.40 7.83 -31.18
CA SER A 223 19.67 6.49 -31.73
C SER A 223 21.18 6.32 -31.82
N GLY A 224 21.75 5.39 -31.04
CA GLY A 224 23.13 4.93 -31.19
C GLY A 224 23.68 4.14 -30.01
N GLY A 225 23.70 2.80 -30.12
CA GLY A 225 24.52 1.81 -29.36
C GLY A 225 24.24 1.69 -27.85
N GLY A 226 24.30 0.56 -27.16
CA GLY A 226 24.90 -0.75 -27.36
C GLY A 226 25.43 -1.26 -26.00
N ALA A 227 25.47 -2.59 -25.83
CA ALA A 227 26.12 -3.39 -24.78
C ALA A 227 25.28 -3.90 -23.57
N GLU A 228 25.24 -5.23 -23.52
CA GLU A 228 24.88 -6.15 -22.43
C GLU A 228 25.93 -6.12 -21.31
N GLU A 229 25.57 -6.55 -20.09
CA GLU A 229 26.47 -7.34 -19.25
C GLU A 229 25.71 -8.17 -18.20
N LEU A 230 26.08 -9.46 -18.12
CA LEU A 230 25.59 -10.53 -17.24
C LEU A 230 26.43 -10.57 -15.96
N PHE A 231 25.80 -10.75 -14.80
CA PHE A 231 26.50 -11.27 -13.62
C PHE A 231 25.62 -12.29 -12.89
N SER A 232 26.14 -13.51 -12.81
CA SER A 232 25.71 -14.60 -11.93
C SER A 232 26.27 -14.38 -10.53
N ASP A 233 25.57 -14.83 -9.48
CA ASP A 233 26.21 -15.35 -8.27
C ASP A 233 25.23 -16.27 -7.51
N ASP A 234 25.64 -17.54 -7.41
CA ASP A 234 25.13 -18.56 -6.51
C ASP A 234 25.69 -18.33 -5.08
N GLU A 235 25.08 -18.99 -4.10
CA GLU A 235 25.40 -18.98 -2.66
C GLU A 235 24.86 -17.82 -1.81
N GLN A 236 23.54 -17.87 -1.51
CA GLN A 236 23.06 -17.27 -0.26
C GLN A 236 21.82 -17.95 0.32
N GLU A 237 21.88 -19.28 0.44
CA GLU A 237 20.87 -20.09 1.14
C GLU A 237 21.41 -20.55 2.51
N SER A 238 21.53 -19.63 3.49
CA SER A 238 21.91 -20.02 4.87
C SER A 238 21.57 -18.98 5.95
N ALA A 239 21.48 -17.69 5.60
CA ALA A 239 21.22 -16.64 6.58
C ALA A 239 19.72 -16.35 6.85
N PHE A 240 18.82 -16.78 5.97
CA PHE A 240 17.39 -16.44 6.06
C PHE A 240 16.64 -17.22 7.15
N SER A 241 17.10 -18.43 7.48
CA SER A 241 16.45 -19.29 8.49
C SER A 241 16.68 -18.83 9.93
N LYS A 242 17.81 -18.16 10.20
CA LYS A 242 18.20 -17.78 11.58
C LYS A 242 17.63 -16.44 12.05
N PHE A 243 17.19 -15.55 11.15
CA PHE A 243 16.69 -14.22 11.52
C PHE A 243 15.23 -14.23 12.02
N CYS A 244 14.42 -15.23 11.65
CA CYS A 244 12.98 -15.21 11.93
C CYS A 244 12.56 -15.79 13.29
N GLN A 245 13.45 -16.47 14.04
CA GLN A 245 13.07 -17.19 15.26
C GLN A 245 13.48 -16.53 16.58
N SER A 246 14.55 -15.72 16.62
CA SER A 246 15.04 -15.12 17.86
C SER A 246 14.32 -13.82 18.23
N ASP A 247 14.08 -12.94 17.25
CA ASP A 247 13.58 -11.58 17.53
C ASP A 247 12.05 -11.50 17.66
N LEU A 248 11.31 -12.44 17.06
CA LEU A 248 9.85 -12.54 17.25
C LEU A 248 9.49 -13.01 18.66
N ARG A 249 10.20 -14.02 19.20
CA ARG A 249 9.94 -14.57 20.54
C ARG A 249 10.26 -13.56 21.64
N LEU A 250 11.35 -12.81 21.49
CA LEU A 250 11.78 -11.77 22.43
C LEU A 250 10.79 -10.59 22.51
N PHE A 251 10.04 -10.31 21.45
CA PHE A 251 8.97 -9.30 21.45
C PHE A 251 7.61 -9.85 21.91
N GLU A 252 7.29 -11.12 21.60
CA GLU A 252 6.08 -11.81 22.08
C GLU A 252 6.04 -11.90 23.62
N GLU A 253 7.17 -12.26 24.26
CA GLU A 253 7.28 -12.40 25.72
C GLU A 253 7.16 -11.06 26.47
N LYS A 254 7.61 -9.94 25.87
CA LYS A 254 7.53 -8.61 26.49
C LYS A 254 6.27 -7.82 26.14
N SER A 255 5.63 -8.15 25.02
CA SER A 255 4.47 -7.41 24.56
C SER A 255 3.18 -7.99 25.13
N GLY A 256 2.93 -9.29 25.25
CA GLY A 256 1.59 -9.76 25.69
C GLY A 256 0.46 -9.34 24.73
N LEU A 257 0.74 -9.32 23.42
CA LEU A 257 -0.25 -9.12 22.37
C LEU A 257 -0.69 -10.45 21.79
N LEU A 258 -2.00 -10.68 21.78
CA LEU A 258 -2.64 -11.62 20.86
C LEU A 258 -2.61 -11.02 19.44
N PHE A 259 -1.47 -11.08 18.76
CA PHE A 259 -1.53 -11.47 17.35
C PHE A 259 -2.12 -12.88 17.39
N ARG A 260 -3.30 -13.10 16.80
CA ARG A 260 -3.85 -14.46 16.73
C ARG A 260 -2.91 -15.31 15.88
N THR A 261 -1.92 -15.94 16.47
CA THR A 261 -1.55 -17.28 16.07
C THR A 261 -2.75 -18.14 16.45
N VAL A 262 -3.52 -18.58 15.47
CA VAL A 262 -4.56 -19.59 15.68
C VAL A 262 -3.86 -20.93 15.99
N THR A 263 -3.51 -21.13 17.25
CA THR A 263 -3.43 -22.43 17.92
C THR A 263 -4.68 -22.50 18.79
N SER A 264 -5.48 -23.56 18.89
CA SER A 264 -5.34 -24.96 18.54
C SER A 264 -6.71 -25.60 18.80
N TYR A 265 -7.24 -26.38 17.85
CA TYR A 265 -7.99 -27.62 18.08
C TYR A 265 -7.81 -28.49 16.84
#